data_AF-A0A3D8ILT1-F1
#
_entry.id   AF-A0A3D8ILT1-F1
#
_cell.length_a   1.000
_cell.length_b   1.000
_cell.length_c   1.000
_cell.angle_alpha   90.00
_cell.angle_beta   90.00
_cell.angle_gamma   90.00
#
_symmetry.space_group_name_H-M   'P 1'
#
loop_
_entity.id
_entity.type
_entity.pdbx_description
1 polymer ?
#
loop_
_entity_poly.entity_id
_entity_poly.type
_entity_poly.pdbx_seq_one_letter_code
_entity_poly.pdbx_strand_id
1 'polypeptide(L)'
;MAKAFKKVCDKHKLKYFLYGGSLLGAVRHLGFIPWDDDMDFGMLREDYDKLIELYKQNPKIFGEQFNMRFFGDEINYYLPITRMVDITTTIHLKAIC
;
A
#
# COMPACT_ATOMS: atom_id res chain seq x y z
N MET A 1 -5.58 -6.56 0.50
CA MET A 1 -5.04 -5.18 0.52
C MET A 1 -5.54 -4.31 -0.64
N ALA A 2 -5.17 -4.56 -1.90
CA ALA A 2 -5.46 -3.64 -3.02
C ALA A 2 -6.95 -3.30 -3.25
N LYS A 3 -7.89 -4.22 -2.98
CA LYS A 3 -9.32 -3.92 -3.05
C LYS A 3 -9.75 -2.86 -2.02
N ALA A 4 -9.20 -2.91 -0.81
CA ALA A 4 -9.47 -1.94 0.24
C ALA A 4 -8.86 -0.58 -0.10
N PHE A 5 -7.61 -0.58 -0.57
CA PHE A 5 -6.94 0.63 -1.07
C PHE A 5 -7.75 1.30 -2.18
N LYS A 6 -8.10 0.55 -3.25
CA LYS A 6 -8.94 1.04 -4.35
C LYS A 6 -10.25 1.65 -3.86
N LYS A 7 -10.96 0.97 -2.95
CA LYS A 7 -12.24 1.46 -2.41
C LYS A 7 -12.09 2.82 -1.73
N VAL A 8 -11.04 3.02 -0.95
CA VAL A 8 -10.76 4.31 -0.30
C VAL A 8 -10.40 5.37 -1.34
N CYS A 9 -9.52 5.06 -2.28
CA CYS A 9 -9.14 6.00 -3.34
C CYS A 9 -10.35 6.42 -4.20
N ASP A 10 -11.18 5.47 -4.63
CA ASP A 10 -12.39 5.75 -5.42
C ASP A 10 -13.36 6.65 -4.63
N LYS A 11 -13.63 6.31 -3.36
CA LYS A 11 -14.55 7.06 -2.48
C LYS A 11 -14.10 8.51 -2.29
N HIS A 12 -12.80 8.74 -2.16
CA HIS A 12 -12.22 10.05 -1.90
C HIS A 12 -11.67 10.74 -3.17
N LYS A 13 -11.93 10.17 -4.36
CA LYS A 13 -11.49 10.67 -5.67
C LYS A 13 -9.97 10.89 -5.76
N LEU A 14 -9.20 10.03 -5.10
CA LEU A 14 -7.73 10.07 -5.12
C LEU A 14 -7.22 9.33 -6.34
N LYS A 15 -6.37 10.00 -7.13
CA LYS A 15 -5.75 9.37 -8.30
C LYS A 15 -4.56 8.52 -7.88
N TYR A 16 -4.46 7.35 -8.48
CA TYR A 16 -3.34 6.43 -8.31
C TYR A 16 -3.13 5.65 -9.60
N PHE A 17 -1.94 5.08 -9.77
CA PHE A 17 -1.59 4.20 -10.89
C PHE A 17 -0.73 3.04 -10.39
N LEU A 18 -0.68 1.94 -11.15
CA LEU A 18 0.23 0.84 -10.82
C LEU A 18 1.67 1.29 -11.03
N TYR A 19 2.57 0.86 -10.14
CA TYR A 19 3.99 1.17 -10.22
C TYR A 19 4.82 -0.11 -10.10
N GLY A 20 6.13 -0.02 -10.36
CA GLY A 20 7.09 -1.10 -10.07
C GLY A 20 6.70 -2.49 -10.58
N GLY A 21 6.83 -3.49 -9.70
CA GLY A 21 6.53 -4.89 -9.99
C GLY A 21 5.07 -5.12 -10.35
N SER A 22 4.16 -4.37 -9.72
CA SER A 22 2.72 -4.43 -10.00
C SER A 22 2.36 -3.97 -11.41
N LEU A 23 2.97 -2.88 -11.90
CA LEU A 23 2.77 -2.44 -13.29
C LEU A 23 3.35 -3.44 -14.28
N LEU A 24 4.55 -3.96 -14.01
CA LEU A 24 5.18 -4.98 -14.85
C LEU A 24 4.34 -6.26 -14.92
N GLY A 25 3.79 -6.71 -13.78
CA GLY A 25 2.89 -7.85 -13.71
C GLY A 25 1.68 -7.66 -14.61
N ALA A 26 1.01 -6.50 -14.49
CA ALA A 26 -0.19 -6.21 -15.27
C ALA A 26 0.04 -6.31 -16.79
N VAL A 27 1.21 -5.85 -17.27
CA VAL A 27 1.55 -5.91 -18.71
C VAL A 27 2.05 -7.30 -19.12
N ARG A 28 2.98 -7.90 -18.36
CA ARG A 28 3.68 -9.14 -18.75
C ARG A 28 2.87 -10.41 -18.48
N HIS A 29 2.23 -10.47 -17.32
CA HIS A 29 1.49 -11.66 -16.85
C HIS A 29 -0.02 -11.49 -16.94
N LEU A 30 -0.51 -10.35 -17.45
CA LEU A 30 -1.93 -10.00 -17.47
C LEU A 30 -2.56 -10.08 -16.08
N GLY A 31 -1.77 -9.80 -15.04
CA GLY A 31 -2.15 -10.04 -13.67
C GLY A 31 -0.98 -9.86 -12.70
N PHE A 32 -1.07 -10.48 -11.54
CA PHE A 32 -0.04 -10.38 -10.52
C PHE A 32 1.17 -11.27 -10.86
N ILE A 33 2.38 -10.82 -10.51
CA ILE A 33 3.58 -11.66 -10.70
C ILE A 33 3.48 -12.83 -9.72
N PRO A 34 3.58 -14.11 -10.15
CA PRO A 34 3.24 -15.25 -9.30
C PRO A 34 4.09 -15.44 -8.04
N TRP A 35 5.28 -14.85 -7.98
CA TRP A 35 6.23 -14.95 -6.87
C TRP A 35 6.41 -13.62 -6.11
N ASP A 36 5.63 -12.61 -6.46
CA ASP A 36 5.65 -11.30 -5.79
C ASP A 36 4.76 -11.36 -4.54
N ASP A 37 5.05 -10.56 -3.53
CA ASP A 37 4.37 -10.62 -2.22
C ASP A 37 3.74 -9.28 -1.78
N ASP A 38 3.93 -8.20 -2.55
CA ASP A 38 3.37 -6.89 -2.28
C ASP A 38 2.67 -6.26 -3.49
N MET A 39 2.16 -5.04 -3.35
CA MET A 39 1.60 -4.28 -4.47
C MET A 39 2.01 -2.82 -4.40
N ASP A 40 2.51 -2.31 -5.52
CA ASP A 40 3.03 -0.96 -5.66
C ASP A 40 2.04 -0.03 -6.38
N PHE A 41 1.80 1.12 -5.76
CA PHE A 41 0.99 2.19 -6.33
C PHE A 41 1.74 3.51 -6.33
N GLY A 42 1.71 4.20 -7.47
CA GLY A 42 2.17 5.58 -7.60
C GLY A 42 1.00 6.55 -7.43
N MET A 43 1.29 7.71 -6.84
CA MET A 43 0.33 8.80 -6.66
C MET A 43 1.01 10.14 -6.93
N LEU A 44 0.25 11.12 -7.44
CA LEU A 44 0.72 12.50 -7.44
C LEU A 44 0.79 13.03 -6.01
N ARG A 45 1.69 14.01 -5.77
CA ARG A 45 1.95 14.53 -4.43
C ARG A 45 0.68 14.96 -3.71
N GLU A 46 -0.18 15.72 -4.39
CA GLU A 46 -1.43 16.23 -3.84
C GLU A 46 -2.41 15.12 -3.41
N ASP A 47 -2.53 14.05 -4.20
CA ASP A 47 -3.40 12.91 -3.87
C ASP A 47 -2.82 12.08 -2.71
N TYR A 48 -1.50 11.92 -2.68
CA TYR A 48 -0.81 11.26 -1.58
C TYR A 48 -0.93 12.06 -0.27
N ASP A 49 -0.85 13.40 -0.31
CA ASP A 49 -1.01 14.23 0.90
C ASP A 49 -2.42 14.10 1.48
N LYS A 50 -3.43 14.12 0.62
CA LYS A 50 -4.83 13.88 1.01
C LYS A 50 -5.01 12.49 1.61
N LEU A 51 -4.38 11.46 1.05
CA LEU A 51 -4.43 10.10 1.57
C LEU A 51 -3.91 10.03 3.02
N ILE A 52 -2.74 10.64 3.26
CA ILE A 52 -2.12 10.68 4.59
C ILE A 52 -3.02 11.42 5.59
N GLU A 53 -3.59 12.56 5.18
CA GLU A 53 -4.47 13.34 6.05
C GLU A 53 -5.76 12.57 6.41
N LEU A 54 -6.36 11.89 5.43
CA LEU A 54 -7.52 11.01 5.66
C LEU A 54 -7.20 9.87 6.63
N TYR A 55 -6.01 9.28 6.52
CA TYR A 55 -5.56 8.23 7.43
C TYR A 55 -5.31 8.77 8.85
N LYS A 56 -4.69 9.94 8.99
CA LYS A 56 -4.51 10.59 10.31
C LYS A 56 -5.84 10.88 11.01
N GLN A 57 -6.85 11.29 10.25
CA GLN A 57 -8.20 11.53 10.78
C GLN A 57 -8.94 10.24 11.15
N ASN A 58 -8.70 9.15 10.41
CA ASN A 58 -9.29 7.85 10.67
C ASN A 58 -8.28 6.73 10.36
N PRO A 59 -7.48 6.28 11.35
CA PRO A 59 -6.48 5.24 11.16
C PRO A 59 -7.06 3.89 10.69
N LYS A 60 -8.38 3.71 10.80
CA LYS A 60 -9.10 2.49 10.40
C LYS A 60 -9.79 2.63 9.04
N ILE A 61 -9.48 3.66 8.25
CA ILE A 61 -10.15 3.95 6.98
C ILE A 61 -10.08 2.80 5.97
N PHE A 62 -9.07 1.94 6.06
CA PHE A 62 -8.93 0.75 5.21
C PHE A 62 -9.53 -0.52 5.83
N GLY A 63 -9.94 -0.49 7.09
CA GLY A 63 -10.38 -1.64 7.89
C GLY A 63 -9.50 -1.87 9.13
N GLU A 64 -10.04 -2.57 10.12
CA GLU A 64 -9.37 -2.87 11.41
C GLU A 64 -8.07 -3.68 11.25
N GLN A 65 -7.94 -4.43 10.16
CA GLN A 65 -6.82 -5.32 9.89
C GLN A 65 -5.63 -4.64 9.20
N PHE A 66 -5.75 -3.36 8.82
CA PHE A 66 -4.71 -2.68 8.03
C PHE A 66 -4.19 -1.42 8.73
N ASN A 67 -2.87 -1.32 8.81
CA ASN A 67 -2.18 -0.12 9.27
C ASN A 67 -1.35 0.49 8.14
N MET A 68 -1.19 1.81 8.13
CA MET A 68 -0.21 2.49 7.28
C MET A 68 1.03 2.86 8.07
N ARG A 69 2.19 2.77 7.42
CA ARG A 69 3.48 3.28 7.89
C ARG A 69 4.01 4.24 6.84
N PHE A 70 4.33 5.46 7.25
CA PHE A 70 4.82 6.51 6.36
C PHE A 70 5.86 7.37 7.06
N PHE A 71 6.63 8.10 6.27
CA PHE A 71 7.67 8.97 6.78
C PHE A 71 7.11 10.01 7.76
N GLY A 72 7.68 10.06 8.96
CA GLY A 72 7.29 11.01 10.01
C GLY A 72 6.20 10.54 10.97
N ASP A 73 5.65 9.34 10.82
CA ASP A 73 4.66 8.76 11.76
C ASP A 73 5.32 8.08 12.98
N GLU A 74 6.51 7.50 12.81
CA GLU A 74 7.28 6.85 13.87
C GLU A 74 8.77 7.21 13.79
N ILE A 75 9.46 7.19 14.94
CA ILE A 75 10.90 7.49 15.09
C ILE A 75 11.79 6.61 14.17
N ASN A 76 11.31 5.45 13.72
CA ASN A 76 12.11 4.46 13.00
C ASN A 76 11.67 4.18 11.54
N TYR A 77 10.63 4.82 11.02
CA TYR A 77 10.21 4.60 9.63
C TYR A 77 10.93 5.57 8.68
N TYR A 78 12.13 5.18 8.24
CA TYR A 78 13.04 6.03 7.46
C TYR A 78 12.81 5.99 5.95
N LEU A 79 11.93 5.11 5.46
CA LEU A 79 11.75 4.92 4.02
C LEU A 79 10.89 6.05 3.41
N PRO A 80 11.25 6.56 2.22
CA PRO A 80 10.49 7.60 1.52
C PRO A 80 9.29 7.04 0.75
N ILE A 81 8.71 5.95 1.24
CA ILE A 81 7.52 5.30 0.68
C ILE A 81 6.50 5.10 1.79
N THR A 82 5.24 4.89 1.43
CA THR A 82 4.22 4.50 2.41
C THR A 82 3.88 3.03 2.23
N ARG A 83 3.82 2.29 3.33
CA ARG A 83 3.39 0.89 3.34
C ARG A 83 2.08 0.72 4.07
N MET A 84 1.11 0.14 3.39
CA MET A 84 -0.06 -0.44 4.01
C MET A 84 0.28 -1.89 4.40
N VAL A 85 0.01 -2.29 5.63
CA VAL A 85 0.39 -3.59 6.19
C VAL A 85 -0.85 -4.27 6.75
N ASP A 86 -1.05 -5.54 6.41
CA ASP A 86 -2.04 -6.39 7.07
C ASP A 86 -1.46 -6.94 8.37
N ILE A 87 -2.04 -6.56 9.51
CA ILE A 87 -1.54 -6.95 10.84
C ILE A 87 -2.05 -8.33 11.29
N THR A 88 -2.90 -8.98 10.50
CA THR A 88 -3.45 -10.31 10.80
C THR A 88 -2.71 -11.43 10.07
N THR A 89 -1.84 -11.08 9.11
CA THR A 89 -1.06 -12.04 8.33
C THR A 89 0.32 -12.27 8.95
N THR A 90 0.68 -13.53 9.18
CA THR A 90 2.00 -13.94 9.67
C THR A 90 2.85 -14.48 8.53
N ILE A 91 4.04 -13.93 8.34
CA ILE A 91 5.01 -14.41 7.35
C ILE A 91 5.94 -15.43 8.00
N HIS A 92 5.97 -16.64 7.45
CA HIS A 92 6.93 -17.67 7.85
C HIS A 92 8.15 -17.63 6.93
N LEU A 93 9.25 -17.08 7.45
CA LEU A 93 10.53 -17.11 6.74
C LEU A 93 11.11 -18.51 6.82
N LYS A 94 11.25 -19.19 5.68
CA LYS A 94 12.08 -20.38 5.59
C LYS A 94 13.52 -19.93 5.34
N ALA A 95 14.39 -20.16 6.32
CA ALA A 95 15.82 -20.10 6.09
C ALA A 95 16.17 -21.18 5.06
N ILE A 96 16.71 -20.77 3.91
CA ILE A 96 17.31 -21.67 2.95
C ILE A 96 18.78 -21.81 3.40
N CYS A 97 19.10 -22.95 3.99
CA CYS A 97 20.47 -23.36 4.30
C CYS A 97 21.16 -23.83 3.03
#